data_AF-A0AAD5DI48-F1
#
_entry.id   AF-A0AAD5DI48-F1
#
_cell.length_a   1.000
_cell.length_b   1.000
_cell.length_c   1.000
_cell.angle_alpha   90.00
_cell.angle_beta   90.00
_cell.angle_gamma   90.00
#
_symmetry.space_group_name_H-M   'P 1'
#
loop_
_entity.id
_entity.type
_entity.pdbx_description
1 polymer ?
#
loop_
_entity_poly.entity_id
_entity_poly.type
_entity_poly.pdbx_seq_one_letter_code
_entity_poly.pdbx_strand_id
1 'polypeptide(L)'
;MHAPTSGLSTWAWFAQIVLIQHEEAAAIPFRKRAGPQPKLTDLLKSASKEQLVSLVVHLNDDAGGELEGRIAALLPPPDLSGVKASIQELERKVDKAFPHAKWGTNRDNYAYKRVGPPLRDLKAALLEHGRLLAECKRFGALLEYCLFALGVTDDMPHWDADAHNKPKQQTAKALEGLLLKALKGAALTADQRADVLEQLGRLELPLQAARAALGGT
;
A
#
# COMPACT_ATOMS: atom_id res chain seq x y z
N MET A 1 83.70 -21.50 57.15
CA MET A 1 83.51 -21.96 58.56
C MET A 1 82.17 -21.43 59.05
N HIS A 2 81.49 -22.25 59.86
CA HIS A 2 80.09 -22.27 60.26
C HIS A 2 79.42 -20.98 60.81
N ALA A 3 78.12 -20.82 60.43
CA ALA A 3 76.88 -20.56 61.22
C ALA A 3 76.82 -19.29 62.13
N PRO A 4 75.64 -18.78 62.62
CA PRO A 4 74.37 -19.51 62.84
C PRO A 4 73.01 -18.76 62.73
N THR A 5 71.93 -19.57 62.74
CA THR A 5 70.61 -19.47 63.44
C THR A 5 69.76 -18.18 63.54
N SER A 6 68.46 -18.33 63.24
CA SER A 6 67.23 -17.95 64.02
C SER A 6 66.09 -17.66 63.02
N GLY A 7 64.83 -18.15 63.10
CA GLY A 7 63.99 -18.60 64.21
C GLY A 7 62.89 -17.55 64.44
N LEU A 8 61.61 -17.90 64.20
CA LEU A 8 60.32 -17.24 64.57
C LEU A 8 59.30 -17.42 63.41
N SER A 9 58.00 -17.65 63.55
CA SER A 9 57.09 -18.03 64.65
C SER A 9 55.73 -18.26 63.95
N THR A 10 55.12 -19.43 64.11
CA THR A 10 53.86 -19.87 63.47
C THR A 10 52.60 -19.13 63.95
N TRP A 11 52.75 -18.13 64.81
CA TRP A 11 51.64 -17.33 65.35
C TRP A 11 51.21 -16.16 64.45
N ALA A 12 52.00 -15.81 63.43
CA ALA A 12 51.69 -14.69 62.53
C ALA A 12 50.60 -15.00 61.49
N TRP A 13 50.30 -16.28 61.23
CA TRP A 13 49.32 -16.67 60.21
C TRP A 13 47.87 -16.65 60.72
N PHE A 14 47.66 -16.91 62.01
CA PHE A 14 46.31 -16.98 62.58
C PHE A 14 45.70 -15.61 62.91
N ALA A 15 46.51 -14.57 63.11
CA ALA A 15 46.03 -13.22 63.36
C ALA A 15 45.50 -12.50 62.10
N GLN A 16 45.87 -12.95 60.90
CA GLN A 16 45.40 -12.38 59.63
C GLN A 16 43.98 -12.87 59.24
N ILE A 17 43.51 -13.96 59.84
CA ILE A 17 42.23 -14.61 59.45
C ILE A 17 41.05 -14.09 60.27
N VAL A 18 41.27 -13.53 61.47
CA VAL A 18 40.19 -13.08 62.37
C VAL A 18 39.84 -11.59 62.19
N LEU A 19 40.62 -10.82 61.43
CA LEU A 19 40.37 -9.38 61.18
C LEU A 19 39.80 -9.08 59.78
N ILE A 20 39.12 -10.05 59.16
CA ILE A 20 38.33 -9.87 57.93
C ILE A 20 36.93 -10.46 58.14
N GLN A 21 36.30 -10.08 59.25
CA GLN A 21 34.86 -10.26 59.48
C GLN A 21 34.22 -8.95 59.93
N HIS A 22 34.50 -7.88 59.20
CA HIS A 22 33.65 -6.68 59.22
C HIS A 22 32.91 -6.62 57.87
N GLU A 23 31.84 -7.39 57.81
CA GLU A 23 30.50 -6.86 57.54
C GLU A 23 30.43 -5.64 56.59
N GLU A 24 30.66 -5.88 55.30
CA GLU A 24 30.04 -5.08 54.25
C GLU A 24 29.03 -5.99 53.54
N ALA A 25 27.84 -6.08 54.15
CA ALA A 25 26.67 -6.67 53.51
C ALA A 25 26.34 -5.79 52.29
N ALA A 26 26.91 -6.13 51.13
CA ALA A 26 26.56 -5.53 49.86
C ALA A 26 25.04 -5.70 49.67
N ALA A 27 24.30 -4.61 49.85
CA ALA A 27 22.87 -4.59 49.62
C ALA A 27 22.62 -5.09 48.19
N ILE A 28 21.98 -6.27 48.07
CA ILE A 28 21.55 -6.81 46.79
C ILE A 28 20.67 -5.72 46.15
N PRO A 29 21.07 -5.12 45.01
CA PRO A 29 20.27 -4.07 44.42
C PRO A 29 18.91 -4.66 44.08
N PHE A 30 17.84 -4.10 44.64
CA PHE A 30 16.48 -4.40 44.22
C PHE A 30 16.42 -4.19 42.70
N ARG A 31 16.42 -5.29 41.93
CA ARG A 31 16.10 -5.24 40.51
C ARG A 31 14.71 -4.65 40.42
N LYS A 32 14.61 -3.37 40.01
CA LYS A 32 13.34 -2.81 39.53
C LYS A 32 12.83 -3.79 38.49
N ARG A 33 11.71 -4.46 38.79
CA ARG A 33 11.06 -5.34 37.82
C ARG A 33 10.81 -4.47 36.59
N ALA A 34 11.47 -4.80 35.48
CA ALA A 34 11.19 -4.15 34.22
C ALA A 34 9.68 -4.26 34.00
N GLY A 35 8.99 -3.11 33.90
CA GLY A 35 7.58 -3.10 33.57
C GLY A 35 7.36 -3.88 32.27
N PRO A 36 6.14 -4.37 32.03
CA PRO A 36 5.85 -5.13 30.82
C PRO A 36 6.28 -4.34 29.59
N GLN A 37 7.28 -4.85 28.87
CA GLN A 37 7.72 -4.25 27.63
C GLN A 37 6.62 -4.47 26.59
N PRO A 38 6.22 -3.43 25.84
CA PRO A 38 5.23 -3.59 24.79
C PRO A 38 5.75 -4.60 23.77
N LYS A 39 4.87 -5.49 23.30
CA LYS A 39 5.24 -6.44 22.25
C LYS A 39 5.49 -5.66 20.97
N LEU A 40 6.41 -6.14 20.13
CA LEU A 40 6.67 -5.55 18.82
C LEU A 40 5.38 -5.39 18.00
N THR A 41 4.48 -6.37 18.06
CA THR A 41 3.18 -6.32 17.39
C THR A 41 2.32 -5.13 17.83
N ASP A 42 2.40 -4.73 19.09
CA ASP A 42 1.59 -3.64 19.63
C ASP A 42 2.15 -2.28 19.19
N LEU A 43 3.48 -2.18 19.14
CA LEU A 43 4.16 -1.01 18.58
C LEU A 43 3.84 -0.83 17.09
N LEU A 44 3.95 -1.89 16.30
CA LEU A 44 3.65 -1.84 14.85
C LEU A 44 2.18 -1.49 14.56
N LYS A 45 1.24 -1.95 15.39
CA LYS A 45 -0.18 -1.60 15.27
C LYS A 45 -0.48 -0.13 15.54
N SER A 46 0.31 0.50 16.43
CA SER A 46 0.15 1.92 16.74
C SER A 46 0.82 2.85 15.74
N ALA A 47 1.71 2.32 14.89
CA ALA A 47 2.45 3.11 13.92
C ALA A 47 1.59 3.48 12.69
N SER A 48 1.81 4.68 12.16
CA SER A 48 1.22 5.09 10.88
C SER A 48 1.85 4.36 9.70
N LYS A 49 1.19 4.37 8.54
CA LYS A 49 1.72 3.77 7.31
C LYS A 49 3.08 4.37 6.94
N GLU A 50 3.22 5.68 7.06
CA GLU A 50 4.44 6.43 6.73
C GLU A 50 5.58 6.01 7.66
N GLN A 51 5.29 5.87 8.96
CA GLN A 51 6.26 5.40 9.94
C GLN A 51 6.72 3.96 9.66
N LEU A 52 5.79 3.08 9.27
CA LEU A 52 6.11 1.70 8.89
C LEU A 52 6.96 1.65 7.61
N VAL A 53 6.64 2.47 6.60
CA VAL A 53 7.44 2.56 5.37
C VAL A 53 8.85 3.06 5.68
N SER A 54 8.98 4.14 6.45
CA SER A 54 10.29 4.67 6.86
C SER A 54 11.09 3.64 7.66
N LEU A 55 10.45 2.93 8.60
CA LEU A 55 11.11 1.87 9.37
C LEU A 55 11.67 0.78 8.47
N VAL A 56 10.90 0.31 7.48
CA VAL A 56 11.35 -0.74 6.55
C VAL A 56 12.52 -0.26 5.69
N VAL A 57 12.49 0.98 5.22
CA VAL A 57 13.61 1.58 4.45
C VAL A 57 14.87 1.67 5.32
N HIS A 58 14.75 2.21 6.53
CA HIS A 58 15.88 2.29 7.47
C HIS A 58 16.49 0.93 7.80
N LEU A 59 15.65 -0.10 8.04
CA LEU A 59 16.13 -1.46 8.29
C LEU A 59 16.88 -2.06 7.09
N ASN A 60 16.46 -1.73 5.86
CA ASN A 60 17.17 -2.14 4.66
C ASN A 60 18.51 -1.43 4.51
N ASP A 61 18.55 -0.12 4.80
CA ASP A 61 19.76 0.68 4.73
C ASP A 61 20.80 0.23 5.77
N ASP A 62 20.38 -0.03 7.01
CA ASP A 62 21.23 -0.58 8.08
C ASP A 62 21.80 -1.96 7.73
N ALA A 63 21.05 -2.74 6.95
CA ALA A 63 21.46 -4.05 6.43
C ALA A 63 22.24 -3.95 5.10
N GLY A 64 22.64 -2.75 4.66
CA GLY A 64 23.42 -2.55 3.43
C GLY A 64 22.68 -2.88 2.13
N GLY A 65 21.34 -2.88 2.14
CA GLY A 65 20.50 -3.17 0.98
C GLY A 65 20.16 -4.66 0.76
N GLU A 66 20.66 -5.56 1.60
CA GLU A 66 20.46 -7.01 1.44
C GLU A 66 19.00 -7.46 1.58
N LEU A 67 18.16 -6.65 2.24
CA LEU A 67 16.77 -7.00 2.50
C LEU A 67 15.84 -6.67 1.33
N GLU A 68 16.24 -5.81 0.38
CA GLU A 68 15.36 -5.30 -0.68
C GLU A 68 14.72 -6.43 -1.49
N GLY A 69 15.52 -7.39 -1.95
CA GLY A 69 15.02 -8.55 -2.70
C GLY A 69 14.07 -9.43 -1.88
N ARG A 70 14.34 -9.60 -0.58
CA ARG A 70 13.51 -10.38 0.34
C ARG A 70 12.19 -9.67 0.64
N ILE A 71 12.23 -8.37 0.89
CA ILE A 71 11.05 -7.53 1.09
C ILE A 71 10.18 -7.57 -0.15
N ALA A 72 10.76 -7.39 -1.34
CA ALA A 72 10.04 -7.45 -2.60
C ALA A 72 9.37 -8.81 -2.85
N ALA A 73 10.04 -9.92 -2.48
CA ALA A 73 9.50 -11.27 -2.61
C ALA A 73 8.37 -11.58 -1.61
N LEU A 74 8.41 -10.99 -0.42
CA LEU A 74 7.40 -11.18 0.63
C LEU A 74 6.22 -10.21 0.53
N LEU A 75 6.38 -9.08 -0.15
CA LEU A 75 5.32 -8.09 -0.27
C LEU A 75 4.20 -8.65 -1.16
N PRO A 76 2.98 -8.80 -0.63
CA PRO A 76 1.87 -9.32 -1.42
C PRO A 76 1.49 -8.36 -2.55
N PRO A 77 0.78 -8.84 -3.57
CA PRO A 77 0.10 -7.97 -4.53
C PRO A 77 -0.76 -6.94 -3.77
N PRO A 78 -0.84 -5.69 -4.27
CA PRO A 78 -1.62 -4.66 -3.60
C PRO A 78 -3.10 -5.05 -3.60
N ASP A 79 -3.74 -5.00 -2.44
CA ASP A 79 -5.17 -5.21 -2.32
C ASP A 79 -5.93 -4.01 -2.91
N LEU A 80 -6.80 -4.27 -3.89
CA LEU A 80 -7.61 -3.27 -4.57
C LEU A 80 -8.99 -3.08 -3.92
N SER A 81 -9.38 -3.90 -2.94
CA SER A 81 -10.74 -3.92 -2.37
C SER A 81 -11.15 -2.56 -1.81
N GLY A 82 -10.28 -1.92 -1.03
CA GLY A 82 -10.53 -0.59 -0.46
C GLY A 82 -10.66 0.50 -1.53
N VAL A 83 -9.83 0.43 -2.57
CA VAL A 83 -9.89 1.39 -3.70
C VAL A 83 -11.18 1.22 -4.49
N LYS A 84 -11.56 -0.02 -4.82
CA LYS A 84 -12.82 -0.32 -5.52
C LYS A 84 -14.04 0.15 -4.72
N ALA A 85 -14.05 -0.09 -3.41
CA ALA A 85 -15.14 0.36 -2.54
C ALA A 85 -15.25 1.89 -2.47
N SER A 86 -14.11 2.60 -2.43
CA SER A 86 -14.08 4.07 -2.49
C SER A 86 -14.65 4.61 -3.81
N ILE A 87 -14.27 3.99 -4.93
CA ILE A 87 -14.79 4.35 -6.27
C ILE A 87 -16.30 4.10 -6.35
N GLN A 88 -16.78 2.97 -5.85
CA GLN A 88 -18.21 2.66 -5.81
C GLN A 88 -19.02 3.64 -4.96
N GLU A 89 -18.42 4.19 -3.89
CA GLU A 89 -19.09 5.25 -3.13
C GLU A 89 -19.18 6.56 -3.92
N LEU A 90 -18.19 6.87 -4.76
CA LEU A 90 -18.25 8.01 -5.68
C LEU A 90 -19.30 7.80 -6.77
N GLU A 91 -19.46 6.58 -7.30
CA GLU A 91 -20.54 6.24 -8.23
C GLU A 91 -21.92 6.48 -7.59
N ARG A 92 -22.13 6.01 -6.36
CA ARG A 92 -23.38 6.29 -5.62
C ARG A 92 -23.63 7.78 -5.42
N LYS A 93 -22.58 8.60 -5.26
CA LYS A 93 -22.72 10.06 -5.16
C LYS A 93 -23.14 10.67 -6.50
N VAL A 94 -22.60 10.17 -7.62
CA VAL A 94 -23.05 10.53 -8.97
C VAL A 94 -24.53 10.22 -9.14
N ASP A 95 -24.96 9.01 -8.78
CA ASP A 95 -26.36 8.58 -8.89
C ASP A 95 -27.30 9.43 -8.02
N LYS A 96 -26.93 9.66 -6.77
CA LYS A 96 -27.71 10.49 -5.83
C LYS A 96 -27.79 11.96 -6.24
N ALA A 97 -26.87 12.43 -7.08
CA ALA A 97 -26.87 13.82 -7.53
C ALA A 97 -27.89 14.07 -8.65
N PHE A 98 -28.41 13.02 -9.30
CA PHE A 98 -29.46 13.17 -10.30
C PHE A 98 -30.73 13.77 -9.67
N PRO A 99 -31.40 14.70 -10.37
CA PRO A 99 -32.68 15.21 -9.91
C PRO A 99 -33.75 14.10 -9.96
N HIS A 100 -34.64 14.08 -8.98
CA HIS A 100 -35.85 13.25 -9.02
C HIS A 100 -36.90 13.92 -9.92
N ALA A 101 -36.73 13.82 -11.24
CA ALA A 101 -37.68 14.41 -12.17
C ALA A 101 -38.99 13.61 -12.18
N LYS A 102 -40.12 14.28 -11.95
CA LYS A 102 -41.47 13.74 -12.23
C LYS A 102 -41.83 13.81 -13.73
N TRP A 103 -41.20 14.73 -14.47
CA TRP A 103 -41.41 14.97 -15.91
C TRP A 103 -40.10 15.49 -16.54
N GLY A 104 -39.71 14.99 -17.71
CA GLY A 104 -38.50 15.39 -18.44
C GLY A 104 -37.37 14.35 -18.43
N THR A 105 -36.31 14.60 -19.22
CA THR A 105 -35.09 13.77 -19.27
C THR A 105 -34.14 14.19 -18.16
N ASN A 106 -33.58 13.20 -17.45
CA ASN A 106 -32.54 13.43 -16.44
C ASN A 106 -31.14 13.64 -17.05
N ARG A 107 -31.04 13.92 -18.35
CA ARG A 107 -29.78 14.03 -19.13
C ARG A 107 -29.56 15.41 -19.75
N ASP A 108 -30.34 16.39 -19.31
CA ASP A 108 -30.27 17.77 -19.77
C ASP A 108 -29.17 18.60 -19.06
N ASN A 109 -29.06 19.87 -19.43
CA ASN A 109 -28.11 20.81 -18.84
C ASN A 109 -28.33 21.02 -17.32
N TYR A 110 -29.58 20.93 -16.83
CA TYR A 110 -29.88 21.13 -15.42
C TYR A 110 -29.38 19.95 -14.59
N ALA A 111 -29.68 18.72 -15.02
CA ALA A 111 -29.17 17.51 -14.40
C ALA A 111 -27.64 17.48 -14.42
N TYR A 112 -26.99 17.87 -15.53
CA TYR A 112 -25.54 17.93 -15.60
C TYR A 112 -24.93 18.92 -14.60
N LYS A 113 -25.54 20.09 -14.39
CA LYS A 113 -25.04 21.05 -13.38
C LYS A 113 -24.99 20.45 -11.97
N ARG A 114 -25.87 19.50 -11.64
CA ARG A 114 -25.89 18.80 -10.36
C ARG A 114 -24.91 17.63 -10.29
N VAL A 115 -24.84 16.83 -11.36
CA VAL A 115 -24.03 15.61 -11.43
C VAL A 115 -22.58 15.90 -11.81
N GLY A 116 -22.30 17.02 -12.47
CA GLY A 116 -20.99 17.41 -12.95
C GLY A 116 -19.90 17.44 -11.86
N PRO A 117 -20.13 18.04 -10.67
CA PRO A 117 -19.17 18.00 -9.57
C PRO A 117 -18.80 16.57 -9.12
N PRO A 118 -19.73 15.69 -8.66
CA PRO A 118 -19.36 14.33 -8.26
C PRO A 118 -18.80 13.49 -9.42
N LEU A 119 -19.21 13.74 -10.67
CA LEU A 119 -18.63 13.07 -11.84
C LEU A 119 -17.16 13.45 -12.06
N ARG A 120 -16.77 14.70 -11.79
CA ARG A 120 -15.37 15.12 -11.82
C ARG A 120 -14.55 14.47 -10.71
N ASP A 121 -15.13 14.33 -9.52
CA ASP A 121 -14.47 13.66 -8.40
C ASP A 121 -14.25 12.17 -8.70
N LEU A 122 -15.27 11.50 -9.24
CA LEU A 122 -15.17 10.10 -9.72
C LEU A 122 -14.06 9.95 -10.77
N LYS A 123 -14.05 10.82 -11.78
CA LYS A 123 -12.99 10.84 -12.81
C LYS A 123 -11.60 11.03 -12.19
N ALA A 124 -11.44 11.97 -11.26
CA ALA A 124 -10.15 12.24 -10.64
C ALA A 124 -9.64 11.01 -9.90
N ALA A 125 -10.48 10.39 -9.07
CA ALA A 125 -10.15 9.17 -8.33
C ALA A 125 -9.77 8.00 -9.26
N LEU A 126 -10.54 7.79 -10.33
CA LEU A 126 -10.26 6.74 -11.31
C LEU A 126 -8.86 6.86 -11.92
N LEU A 127 -8.45 8.09 -12.24
CA LEU A 127 -7.15 8.33 -12.88
C LEU A 127 -5.99 8.36 -11.88
N GLU A 128 -6.19 8.86 -10.66
CA GLU A 128 -5.15 8.94 -9.63
C GLU A 128 -4.64 7.56 -9.22
N HIS A 129 -5.54 6.63 -8.88
CA HIS A 129 -5.15 5.29 -8.46
C HIS A 129 -4.46 4.51 -9.59
N GLY A 130 -4.93 4.66 -10.83
CA GLY A 130 -4.30 4.04 -11.99
C GLY A 130 -2.89 4.58 -12.27
N ARG A 131 -2.67 5.90 -12.08
CA ARG A 131 -1.33 6.50 -12.21
C ARG A 131 -0.38 5.99 -11.14
N LEU A 132 -0.83 5.93 -9.88
CA LEU A 132 -0.02 5.42 -8.78
C LEU A 132 0.45 3.98 -9.02
N LEU A 133 -0.45 3.08 -9.44
CA LEU A 133 -0.10 1.69 -9.75
C LEU A 133 0.90 1.58 -10.92
N ALA A 134 0.76 2.46 -11.92
CA ALA A 134 1.69 2.52 -13.05
C ALA A 134 3.07 3.04 -12.64
N GLU A 135 3.14 4.07 -11.80
CA GLU A 135 4.39 4.63 -11.24
C GLU A 135 5.14 3.60 -10.40
N CYS A 136 4.41 2.83 -9.57
CA CYS A 136 4.97 1.74 -8.78
C CYS A 136 5.27 0.47 -9.59
N LYS A 137 5.07 0.47 -10.92
CA LYS A 137 5.27 -0.68 -11.83
C LYS A 137 4.55 -1.96 -11.37
N ARG A 138 3.40 -1.82 -10.68
CA ARG A 138 2.58 -2.95 -10.24
C ARG A 138 1.63 -3.38 -11.35
N PHE A 139 2.19 -3.86 -12.47
CA PHE A 139 1.43 -4.06 -13.71
C PHE A 139 0.30 -5.08 -13.61
N GLY A 140 0.45 -6.14 -12.81
CA GLY A 140 -0.64 -7.10 -12.57
C GLY A 140 -1.86 -6.45 -11.91
N ALA A 141 -1.63 -5.69 -10.84
CA ALA A 141 -2.69 -4.94 -10.17
C ALA A 141 -3.22 -3.78 -11.03
N LEU A 142 -2.36 -3.13 -11.82
CA LEU A 142 -2.78 -2.09 -12.76
C LEU A 142 -3.73 -2.65 -13.81
N LEU A 143 -3.47 -3.86 -14.34
CA LEU A 143 -4.35 -4.51 -15.31
C LEU A 143 -5.73 -4.76 -14.73
N GLU A 144 -5.80 -5.40 -13.56
CA GLU A 144 -7.04 -5.68 -12.85
C GLU A 144 -7.81 -4.38 -12.55
N TYR A 145 -7.09 -3.37 -12.06
CA TYR A 145 -7.66 -2.06 -11.77
C TYR A 145 -8.21 -1.38 -13.02
N CYS A 146 -7.48 -1.38 -14.13
CA CYS A 146 -7.92 -0.78 -15.39
C CYS A 146 -9.20 -1.42 -15.91
N LEU A 147 -9.34 -2.75 -15.83
CA LEU A 147 -10.55 -3.46 -16.25
C LEU A 147 -11.77 -3.05 -15.41
N PHE A 148 -11.61 -3.00 -14.09
CA PHE A 148 -12.62 -2.49 -13.19
C PHE A 148 -12.99 -1.02 -13.50
N ALA A 149 -11.99 -0.15 -13.61
CA ALA A 149 -12.17 1.28 -13.83
C ALA A 149 -12.79 1.59 -15.20
N LEU A 150 -12.52 0.77 -16.22
CA LEU A 150 -13.15 0.87 -17.53
C LEU A 150 -14.63 0.48 -17.47
N GLY A 151 -15.01 -0.54 -16.70
CA GLY A 151 -16.42 -0.85 -16.45
C GLY A 151 -17.17 0.34 -15.83
N VAL A 152 -16.62 0.90 -14.74
CA VAL A 152 -17.17 2.12 -14.10
C VAL A 152 -17.24 3.30 -15.09
N THR A 153 -16.23 3.44 -15.95
CA THR A 153 -16.22 4.49 -16.97
C THR A 153 -17.27 4.26 -18.05
N ASP A 154 -17.55 3.01 -18.41
CA ASP A 154 -18.60 2.66 -19.37
C ASP A 154 -20.00 2.93 -18.79
N ASP A 155 -20.18 2.72 -17.49
CA ASP A 155 -21.43 3.04 -16.78
C ASP A 155 -21.63 4.55 -16.54
N MET A 156 -20.60 5.38 -16.77
CA MET A 156 -20.75 6.84 -16.63
C MET A 156 -21.88 7.39 -17.50
N PRO A 157 -22.61 8.40 -16.99
CA PRO A 157 -23.79 8.92 -17.64
C PRO A 157 -23.49 9.50 -19.02
N HIS A 158 -24.32 9.11 -20.00
CA HIS A 158 -24.41 9.80 -21.28
C HIS A 158 -25.37 11.00 -21.17
N TRP A 159 -25.01 12.11 -21.79
CA TRP A 159 -25.72 13.39 -21.74
C TRP A 159 -26.19 13.82 -23.13
N ASP A 160 -27.28 14.58 -23.18
CA ASP A 160 -27.85 15.07 -24.45
C ASP A 160 -26.90 16.05 -25.16
N ALA A 161 -26.09 16.78 -24.39
CA ALA A 161 -25.08 17.70 -24.92
C ALA A 161 -23.70 17.04 -24.96
N ASP A 162 -23.10 16.97 -26.15
CA ASP A 162 -21.77 16.35 -26.37
C ASP A 162 -20.66 16.92 -25.48
N ALA A 163 -20.74 18.22 -25.14
CA ALA A 163 -19.77 18.87 -24.26
C ALA A 163 -19.70 18.21 -22.87
N HIS A 164 -20.81 17.64 -22.40
CA HIS A 164 -20.94 17.00 -21.09
C HIS A 164 -20.49 15.53 -21.11
N ASN A 165 -20.32 14.94 -22.30
CA ASN A 165 -19.77 13.59 -22.47
C ASN A 165 -18.23 13.57 -22.49
N LYS A 166 -17.58 14.74 -22.58
CA LYS A 166 -16.11 14.86 -22.57
C LYS A 166 -15.43 14.20 -21.36
N PRO A 167 -15.94 14.31 -20.11
CA PRO A 167 -15.33 13.63 -18.97
C PRO A 167 -15.24 12.11 -19.15
N LYS A 168 -16.31 11.45 -19.64
CA LYS A 168 -16.32 10.00 -19.93
C LYS A 168 -15.27 9.65 -20.98
N GLN A 169 -15.28 10.36 -22.11
CA GLN A 169 -14.33 10.14 -23.22
C GLN A 169 -12.87 10.32 -22.79
N GLN A 170 -12.57 11.38 -22.04
CA GLN A 170 -11.22 11.65 -21.53
C GLN A 170 -10.76 10.60 -20.53
N THR A 171 -11.67 10.10 -19.69
CA THR A 171 -11.37 9.04 -18.72
C THR A 171 -11.06 7.74 -19.44
N ALA A 172 -11.90 7.34 -20.41
CA ALA A 172 -11.70 6.14 -21.23
C ALA A 172 -10.34 6.17 -21.94
N LYS A 173 -10.00 7.28 -22.61
CA LYS A 173 -8.71 7.45 -23.30
C LYS A 173 -7.51 7.38 -22.34
N ALA A 174 -7.63 7.97 -21.16
CA ALA A 174 -6.55 7.95 -20.17
C ALA A 174 -6.37 6.54 -19.57
N LEU A 175 -7.47 5.84 -19.27
CA LEU A 175 -7.45 4.45 -18.80
C LEU A 175 -6.93 3.50 -19.87
N GLU A 176 -7.25 3.72 -21.14
CA GLU A 176 -6.67 2.96 -22.26
C GLU A 176 -5.14 3.09 -22.29
N GLY A 177 -4.62 4.31 -22.12
CA GLY A 177 -3.18 4.54 -22.02
C GLY A 177 -2.52 3.82 -20.84
N LEU A 178 -3.20 3.74 -19.69
CA LEU A 178 -2.74 2.99 -18.53
C LEU A 178 -2.81 1.48 -18.75
N LEU A 179 -3.89 1.00 -19.37
CA LEU A 179 -4.07 -0.40 -19.74
C LEU A 179 -2.96 -0.84 -20.70
N LEU A 180 -2.63 -0.05 -21.72
CA LEU A 180 -1.51 -0.34 -22.62
C LEU A 180 -0.17 -0.46 -21.89
N LYS A 181 0.07 0.33 -20.84
CA LYS A 181 1.26 0.17 -19.99
C LYS A 181 1.20 -1.15 -19.21
N ALA A 182 0.05 -1.48 -18.65
CA ALA A 182 -0.16 -2.75 -17.95
C ALA A 182 0.08 -3.95 -18.88
N LEU A 183 -0.49 -3.94 -20.10
CA LEU A 183 -0.35 -5.02 -21.08
C LEU A 183 1.09 -5.22 -21.57
N LYS A 184 1.89 -4.15 -21.61
CA LYS A 184 3.32 -4.22 -21.95
C LYS A 184 4.16 -4.73 -20.78
N GLY A 185 3.80 -4.38 -19.55
CA GLY A 185 4.55 -4.74 -18.35
C GLY A 185 4.13 -6.07 -17.70
N ALA A 186 2.90 -6.52 -17.95
CA ALA A 186 2.40 -7.80 -17.48
C ALA A 186 2.77 -8.89 -18.50
N ALA A 187 3.50 -9.90 -18.06
CA ALA A 187 3.79 -11.09 -18.84
C ALA A 187 2.52 -11.97 -18.93
N LEU A 188 1.60 -11.60 -19.82
CA LEU A 188 0.33 -12.29 -20.02
C LEU A 188 0.47 -13.45 -21.01
N THR A 189 -0.15 -14.58 -20.65
CA THR A 189 -0.33 -15.74 -21.55
C THR A 189 -1.34 -15.42 -22.67
N ALA A 190 -1.39 -16.28 -23.69
CA ALA A 190 -2.35 -16.12 -24.79
C ALA A 190 -3.80 -16.15 -24.29
N ASP A 191 -4.11 -17.07 -23.37
CA ASP A 191 -5.44 -17.22 -22.78
C ASP A 191 -5.83 -15.95 -22.00
N GLN A 192 -4.93 -15.44 -21.14
CA GLN A 192 -5.18 -14.20 -20.41
C GLN A 192 -5.39 -12.99 -21.35
N ARG A 193 -4.70 -12.94 -22.49
CA ARG A 193 -4.92 -11.87 -23.49
C ARG A 193 -6.29 -12.00 -24.15
N ALA A 194 -6.73 -13.22 -24.44
CA ALA A 194 -8.06 -13.49 -24.98
C ALA A 194 -9.16 -13.10 -23.98
N ASP A 195 -9.01 -13.45 -22.70
CA ASP A 195 -9.95 -13.08 -21.63
C ASP A 195 -10.08 -11.56 -21.50
N VAL A 196 -8.95 -10.84 -21.51
CA VAL A 196 -8.94 -9.38 -21.47
C VAL A 196 -9.65 -8.82 -22.70
N LEU A 197 -9.38 -9.35 -23.89
CA LEU A 197 -10.01 -8.88 -25.12
C LEU A 197 -11.54 -9.10 -25.09
N GLU A 198 -12.00 -10.26 -24.59
CA GLU A 198 -13.43 -10.54 -24.40
C GLU A 198 -14.07 -9.52 -23.44
N GLN A 199 -13.43 -9.23 -22.31
CA GLN A 199 -13.92 -8.23 -21.36
C GLN A 199 -14.00 -6.84 -22.01
N LEU A 200 -13.00 -6.43 -22.79
CA LEU A 200 -13.04 -5.16 -23.53
C LEU A 200 -14.10 -5.14 -24.64
N GLY A 201 -14.46 -6.30 -25.19
CA GLY A 201 -15.50 -6.45 -26.21
C GLY A 201 -16.91 -6.22 -25.67
N ARG A 202 -17.11 -6.37 -24.35
CA ARG A 202 -18.39 -6.11 -23.68
C ARG A 202 -18.63 -4.62 -23.39
N LEU A 203 -17.59 -3.80 -23.48
CA LEU A 203 -17.64 -2.36 -23.20
C LEU A 203 -17.94 -1.56 -24.47
N GLU A 204 -18.77 -0.54 -24.36
CA GLU A 204 -19.10 0.38 -25.47
C GLU A 204 -18.04 1.48 -25.68
N LEU A 205 -16.97 1.46 -24.89
CA LEU A 205 -15.89 2.43 -24.95
C LEU A 205 -15.00 2.28 -26.22
N PRO A 206 -14.51 3.39 -26.80
CA PRO A 206 -13.65 3.38 -27.99
C PRO A 206 -12.19 3.00 -27.64
N LEU A 207 -11.96 1.75 -27.25
CA LEU A 207 -10.67 1.22 -26.77
C LEU A 207 -9.86 0.55 -27.90
N GLN A 208 -9.76 1.21 -29.04
CA GLN A 208 -9.18 0.65 -30.28
C GLN A 208 -7.70 0.26 -30.11
N ALA A 209 -6.91 1.09 -29.44
CA ALA A 209 -5.48 0.83 -29.26
C ALA A 209 -5.24 -0.35 -28.31
N ALA A 210 -6.03 -0.46 -27.24
CA ALA A 210 -5.96 -1.62 -26.34
C ALA A 210 -6.39 -2.91 -27.03
N ARG A 211 -7.48 -2.88 -27.82
CA ARG A 211 -7.94 -4.02 -28.62
C ARG A 211 -6.88 -4.47 -29.62
N ALA A 212 -6.29 -3.53 -30.38
CA ALA A 212 -5.21 -3.82 -31.32
C ALA A 212 -3.97 -4.43 -30.63
N ALA A 213 -3.59 -3.93 -29.44
CA ALA A 213 -2.47 -4.47 -28.67
C ALA A 213 -2.68 -5.91 -28.17
N LEU A 214 -3.93 -6.37 -28.11
CA LEU A 214 -4.32 -7.72 -27.74
C LEU A 214 -4.56 -8.63 -28.95
N GLY A 215 -4.45 -8.11 -30.18
CA GLY A 215 -4.73 -8.84 -31.42
C GLY A 215 -6.19 -8.80 -31.87
N GLY A 216 -7.01 -7.92 -31.29
CA GLY A 216 -8.36 -7.64 -31.78
C GLY A 216 -8.33 -6.71 -33.01
N THR A 217 -9.18 -7.01 -34.00
CA THR A 217 -9.43 -6.16 -35.18
C THR A 217 -10.39 -5.03 -34.87
#